data_AF-A0A9R1NR17-F1
#
_entry.id   AF-A0A9R1NR17-F1
#
_cell.length_a   1.000
_cell.length_b   1.000
_cell.length_c   1.000
_cell.angle_alpha   90.00
_cell.angle_beta   90.00
_cell.angle_gamma   90.00
#
_symmetry.space_group_name_H-M   'P 1'
#
loop_
_entity.id
_entity.type
_entity.pdbx_description
1 polymer ?
#
loop_
_entity_poly.entity_id
_entity_poly.type
_entity_poly.pdbx_seq_one_letter_code
_entity_poly.pdbx_strand_id
1 'polypeptide(L)'
;MLGPPGTVDMEAEPEAAAALVALGLEPSASQLDVFKSRLHLLIDGNTSDFDTWVSLISSAEETSVNDIRVISLVYDTFLLEFPLCHGYWIKYAAHKARLCTYDDVVGVYEQAVQAVPHCTDLWVSYCGFAMSAYEDPALVRSLFERAMSLVGKDYLCYHLWDKYIEFENSQKQLIQLATIYINMLKFPTKKLHKYYGRF
;
A
#
# COMPACT_ATOMS: atom_id res chain seq x y z
N MET A 1 -6.52 69.42 -28.86
CA MET A 1 -7.42 68.70 -27.92
C MET A 1 -7.25 67.22 -28.25
N LEU A 2 -6.21 66.48 -27.82
CA LEU A 2 -5.82 66.04 -26.46
C LEU A 2 -6.97 65.30 -25.72
N GLY A 3 -6.90 63.96 -25.67
CA GLY A 3 -7.70 63.06 -24.80
C GLY A 3 -7.99 61.67 -25.43
N PRO A 4 -7.98 60.53 -24.70
CA PRO A 4 -7.31 59.27 -25.09
C PRO A 4 -8.25 58.09 -25.47
N PRO A 5 -7.70 56.92 -25.91
CA PRO A 5 -8.49 55.74 -26.24
C PRO A 5 -8.89 54.98 -24.98
N GLY A 6 -10.18 54.63 -24.87
CA GLY A 6 -10.68 53.75 -23.82
C GLY A 6 -10.30 52.30 -24.12
N THR A 7 -9.40 51.76 -23.30
CA THR A 7 -9.17 50.33 -23.10
C THR A 7 -10.47 49.68 -22.64
N VAL A 8 -11.03 48.78 -23.45
CA VAL A 8 -11.97 47.76 -22.94
C VAL A 8 -11.10 46.59 -22.54
N ASP A 9 -10.63 46.65 -21.30
CA ASP A 9 -9.99 45.51 -20.67
C ASP A 9 -10.98 44.35 -20.66
N MET A 10 -10.56 43.29 -21.33
CA MET A 10 -11.18 41.99 -21.36
C MET A 10 -10.95 41.35 -19.99
N GLU A 11 -11.67 41.82 -18.98
CA GLU A 11 -11.76 41.15 -17.68
C GLU A 11 -12.54 39.86 -17.88
N ALA A 12 -11.78 38.79 -18.13
CA ALA A 12 -12.25 37.43 -18.07
C ALA A 12 -12.76 37.15 -16.65
N GLU A 13 -14.09 37.08 -16.56
CA GLU A 13 -14.93 36.40 -15.57
C GLU A 13 -14.23 35.87 -14.30
N PRO A 14 -14.38 36.56 -13.15
CA PRO A 14 -14.24 35.91 -11.83
C PRO A 14 -15.37 34.88 -11.58
N GLU A 15 -16.34 34.79 -12.48
CA GLU A 15 -17.54 33.97 -12.37
C GLU A 15 -17.27 32.48 -12.69
N ALA A 16 -16.33 32.17 -13.57
CA ALA A 16 -15.92 30.77 -13.83
C ALA A 16 -15.23 30.15 -12.60
N ALA A 17 -14.42 30.94 -11.88
CA ALA A 17 -13.79 30.53 -10.63
C ALA A 17 -14.83 30.36 -9.50
N ALA A 18 -15.83 31.24 -9.44
CA ALA A 18 -16.93 31.12 -8.48
C ALA A 18 -17.87 29.93 -8.79
N ALA A 19 -18.07 29.60 -10.07
CA ALA A 19 -18.87 28.45 -10.51
C ALA A 19 -18.19 27.11 -10.17
N LEU A 20 -16.86 27.04 -10.22
CA LEU A 20 -16.10 25.87 -9.74
C LEU A 20 -16.28 25.65 -8.23
N VAL A 21 -16.31 26.73 -7.44
CA VAL A 21 -16.55 26.68 -5.98
C VAL A 21 -17.99 26.26 -5.67
N ALA A 22 -18.97 26.68 -6.46
CA ALA A 22 -20.38 26.34 -6.27
C ALA A 22 -20.73 24.86 -6.57
N LEU A 23 -19.88 24.15 -7.32
CA LEU A 23 -20.03 22.72 -7.62
C LEU A 23 -19.44 21.79 -6.55
N GLY A 24 -18.91 22.35 -5.45
CA GLY A 24 -18.41 21.55 -4.32
C GLY A 24 -17.11 20.79 -4.58
N LEU A 25 -16.41 21.06 -5.67
CA LEU A 25 -15.02 20.64 -5.87
C LEU A 25 -14.07 21.80 -5.56
N GLU A 26 -13.68 21.92 -4.29
CA GLU A 26 -12.31 22.13 -3.80
C GLU A 26 -12.28 22.81 -2.41
N PRO A 27 -11.87 22.06 -1.37
CA PRO A 27 -11.05 22.60 -0.30
C PRO A 27 -9.86 21.67 0.04
N SER A 28 -9.32 20.94 -0.94
CA SER A 28 -8.44 19.80 -0.68
C SER A 28 -6.94 20.12 -0.73
N ALA A 29 -6.56 21.30 -1.24
CA ALA A 29 -5.17 21.75 -1.31
C ALA A 29 -4.57 22.16 0.05
N SER A 30 -5.39 22.64 1.00
CA SER A 30 -4.89 23.24 2.25
C SER A 30 -4.16 22.25 3.15
N GLN A 31 -4.70 21.04 3.34
CA GLN A 31 -4.06 20.01 4.17
C GLN A 31 -2.82 19.44 3.48
N LEU A 32 -2.90 19.21 2.17
CA LEU A 32 -1.78 18.71 1.40
C LEU A 32 -0.57 19.65 1.50
N ASP A 33 -0.77 20.96 1.37
CA ASP A 33 0.31 21.93 1.44
C ASP A 33 0.87 22.11 2.87
N VAL A 34 0.02 21.95 3.90
CA VAL A 34 0.46 21.90 5.30
C VAL A 34 1.38 20.69 5.52
N PHE A 35 0.99 19.49 5.06
CA PHE A 35 1.82 18.29 5.23
C PHE A 35 3.11 18.35 4.40
N LYS A 36 3.08 18.88 3.17
CA LYS A 36 4.30 19.15 2.39
C LYS A 36 5.27 20.04 3.15
N SER A 37 4.79 21.15 3.69
CA SER A 37 5.63 22.11 4.42
C SER A 37 6.24 21.48 5.68
N ARG A 38 5.46 20.68 6.41
CA ARG A 38 5.94 19.93 7.59
C ARG A 38 6.99 18.88 7.21
N LEU A 39 6.79 18.16 6.11
CA LEU A 39 7.75 17.17 5.61
C LEU A 39 9.07 17.84 5.19
N HIS A 40 9.01 18.94 4.44
CA HIS A 40 10.21 19.69 4.07
C HIS A 40 11.02 20.14 5.28
N LEU A 41 10.36 20.72 6.30
CA LEU A 41 11.03 21.14 7.53
C LEU A 41 11.70 19.96 8.26
N LEU A 42 11.05 18.80 8.26
CA LEU A 42 11.53 17.59 8.93
C LEU A 42 12.77 17.02 8.22
N ILE A 43 12.73 16.95 6.88
CA ILE A 43 13.86 16.50 6.05
C ILE A 43 15.03 17.48 6.16
N ASP A 44 14.78 18.79 6.05
CA ASP A 44 15.82 19.83 6.13
C ASP A 44 16.45 19.90 7.53
N GLY A 45 15.68 19.58 8.57
CA GLY A 45 16.18 19.44 9.94
C GLY A 45 17.07 18.21 10.16
N ASN A 46 17.20 17.32 9.16
CA ASN A 46 17.89 16.04 9.22
C ASN A 46 17.45 15.20 10.43
N THR A 47 16.17 15.26 10.79
CA THR A 47 15.64 14.50 11.92
C THR A 47 15.35 13.08 11.46
N SER A 48 16.31 12.18 11.66
CA SER A 48 16.10 10.72 11.57
C SER A 48 15.30 10.17 12.77
N ASP A 49 14.57 11.04 13.48
CA ASP A 49 13.81 10.68 14.67
C ASP A 49 12.52 9.98 14.27
N PHE A 50 12.51 8.67 14.43
CA PHE A 50 11.40 7.80 14.09
C PHE A 50 10.08 8.25 14.75
N ASP A 51 10.10 8.72 15.99
CA ASP A 51 8.87 9.07 16.72
C ASP A 51 8.19 10.31 16.12
N THR A 52 8.97 11.25 15.57
CA THR A 52 8.42 12.42 14.87
C THR A 52 7.70 12.04 13.58
N TRP A 53 8.26 11.10 12.82
CA TRP A 53 7.65 10.54 11.62
C TRP A 53 6.36 9.79 11.93
N VAL A 54 6.36 8.95 12.96
CA VAL A 54 5.16 8.20 13.38
C VAL A 54 4.05 9.15 13.84
N SER A 55 4.41 10.21 14.56
CA SER A 55 3.46 11.25 14.97
C SER A 55 2.88 12.01 13.77
N LEU A 56 3.69 12.27 12.74
CA LEU A 56 3.24 12.90 11.51
C LEU A 56 2.28 12.01 10.73
N ILE A 57 2.59 10.71 10.59
CA ILE A 57 1.72 9.72 9.95
C ILE A 57 0.39 9.63 10.69
N SER A 58 0.42 9.56 12.02
CA SER A 58 -0.81 9.50 12.84
C SER A 58 -1.67 10.75 12.66
N SER A 59 -1.05 11.93 12.66
CA SER A 59 -1.72 13.21 12.38
C SER A 59 -2.36 13.26 10.98
N ALA A 60 -1.68 12.73 9.96
CA ALA A 60 -2.22 12.64 8.60
C ALA A 60 -3.40 11.67 8.51
N GLU A 61 -3.30 10.53 9.18
CA GLU A 61 -4.38 9.54 9.24
C GLU A 61 -5.62 10.08 9.93
N GLU A 62 -5.48 10.81 11.04
CA GLU A 62 -6.61 11.39 11.77
C GLU A 62 -7.27 12.55 11.00
N THR A 63 -6.47 13.43 10.41
CA THR A 63 -6.95 14.67 9.78
C THR A 63 -7.44 14.42 8.35
N SER A 64 -6.88 13.41 7.67
CA SER A 64 -7.05 13.21 6.23
C SER A 64 -7.30 11.74 5.87
N VAL A 65 -8.12 11.04 6.69
CA VAL A 65 -8.48 9.61 6.56
C VAL A 65 -8.87 9.19 5.12
N ASN A 66 -9.53 10.11 4.39
CA ASN A 66 -10.08 9.89 3.05
C ASN A 66 -9.35 10.69 1.95
N ASP A 67 -8.32 11.49 2.27
CA ASP A 67 -7.51 12.15 1.24
C ASP A 67 -6.28 11.31 0.95
N ILE A 68 -6.38 10.50 -0.11
CA ILE A 68 -5.29 9.62 -0.50
C ILE A 68 -4.02 10.38 -0.88
N ARG A 69 -4.11 11.63 -1.34
CA ARG A 69 -2.93 12.39 -1.77
C ARG A 69 -2.08 12.77 -0.56
N VAL A 70 -2.73 13.17 0.54
CA VAL A 70 -2.04 13.43 1.82
C VAL A 70 -1.42 12.15 2.36
N ILE A 71 -2.20 11.05 2.39
CA ILE A 71 -1.70 9.76 2.87
C ILE A 71 -0.51 9.28 2.02
N SER A 72 -0.62 9.32 0.70
CA SER A 72 0.46 8.89 -0.20
C SER A 72 1.70 9.73 -0.01
N LEU A 73 1.57 11.07 0.04
CA LEU A 73 2.70 11.96 0.27
C LEU A 73 3.48 11.60 1.55
N VAL A 74 2.78 11.42 2.67
CA VAL A 74 3.44 11.15 3.96
C VAL A 74 4.07 9.76 3.98
N TYR A 75 3.36 8.75 3.48
CA TYR A 75 3.86 7.38 3.43
C TYR A 75 5.00 7.18 2.45
N ASP A 76 4.91 7.72 1.23
CA ASP A 76 5.96 7.63 0.21
C ASP A 76 7.26 8.26 0.72
N THR A 77 7.16 9.42 1.37
CA THR A 77 8.33 10.10 1.95
C THR A 77 8.91 9.30 3.12
N PHE A 78 8.06 8.83 4.04
CA PHE A 78 8.51 8.04 5.18
C PHE A 78 9.17 6.71 4.78
N LEU A 79 8.59 6.01 3.81
CA LEU A 79 9.07 4.70 3.37
C LEU A 79 10.31 4.80 2.47
N LEU A 80 10.58 5.98 1.89
CA LEU A 80 11.86 6.28 1.27
C LEU A 80 12.99 6.34 2.31
N GLU A 81 12.75 6.95 3.47
CA GLU A 81 13.71 7.04 4.58
C GLU A 81 13.82 5.74 5.38
N PHE A 82 12.70 5.04 5.61
CA PHE A 82 12.62 3.83 6.44
C PHE A 82 12.02 2.63 5.68
N PRO A 83 12.67 2.14 4.61
CA PRO A 83 12.14 1.08 3.75
C PRO A 83 11.93 -0.26 4.47
N LEU A 84 12.68 -0.54 5.55
CA LEU A 84 12.60 -1.80 6.31
C LEU A 84 11.37 -1.90 7.22
N CYS A 85 10.60 -0.82 7.37
CA CYS A 85 9.41 -0.75 8.21
C CYS A 85 8.19 -1.40 7.54
N HIS A 86 8.24 -2.72 7.30
CA HIS A 86 7.22 -3.53 6.63
C HIS A 86 5.79 -3.36 7.16
N GLY A 87 5.60 -3.10 8.46
CA GLY A 87 4.28 -2.83 9.03
C GLY A 87 3.60 -1.59 8.43
N TYR A 88 4.38 -0.57 8.07
CA TYR A 88 3.87 0.64 7.43
C TYR A 88 3.57 0.44 5.94
N TRP A 89 4.33 -0.40 5.25
CA TRP A 89 3.97 -0.83 3.89
C TRP A 89 2.61 -1.51 3.85
N ILE A 90 2.35 -2.44 4.78
CA ILE A 90 1.05 -3.14 4.90
C ILE A 90 -0.07 -2.14 5.21
N LYS A 91 0.16 -1.21 6.14
CA LYS A 91 -0.80 -0.18 6.51
C LYS A 91 -1.10 0.75 5.33
N TYR A 92 -0.08 1.18 4.58
CA TYR A 92 -0.22 2.01 3.41
C TYR A 92 -1.05 1.34 2.30
N ALA A 93 -0.74 0.07 2.01
CA ALA A 93 -1.51 -0.73 1.07
C ALA A 93 -2.99 -0.86 1.50
N ALA A 94 -3.27 -1.00 2.81
CA ALA A 94 -4.64 -1.02 3.33
C ALA A 94 -5.37 0.33 3.16
N HIS A 95 -4.66 1.47 3.30
CA HIS A 95 -5.22 2.79 3.00
C HIS A 95 -5.57 2.91 1.50
N LYS A 96 -4.67 2.49 0.60
CA LYS A 96 -4.95 2.49 -0.84
C LYS A 96 -6.09 1.55 -1.22
N ALA A 97 -6.16 0.37 -0.62
CA ALA A 97 -7.23 -0.59 -0.92
C ALA A 97 -8.62 -0.05 -0.58
N ARG A 98 -8.71 0.91 0.36
CA ARG A 98 -9.98 1.57 0.72
C ARG A 98 -10.36 2.72 -0.23
N LEU A 99 -9.37 3.39 -0.83
CA LEU A 99 -9.57 4.69 -1.50
C LEU A 99 -9.22 4.69 -3.00
N CYS A 100 -8.59 3.62 -3.50
CA CYS A 100 -7.97 3.58 -4.82
C CYS A 100 -8.33 2.33 -5.62
N THR A 101 -7.77 2.23 -6.82
CA THR A 101 -7.87 1.06 -7.67
C THR A 101 -6.94 -0.07 -7.20
N TYR A 102 -7.18 -1.29 -7.67
CA TYR A 102 -6.31 -2.42 -7.35
C TYR A 102 -4.88 -2.22 -7.84
N ASP A 103 -4.68 -1.58 -8.99
CA ASP A 103 -3.36 -1.33 -9.57
C ASP A 103 -2.50 -0.45 -8.65
N ASP A 104 -3.11 0.55 -8.00
CA ASP A 104 -2.41 1.41 -7.03
C ASP A 104 -1.94 0.63 -5.79
N VAL A 105 -2.74 -0.34 -5.34
CA VAL A 105 -2.40 -1.21 -4.20
C VAL A 105 -1.28 -2.17 -4.58
N VAL A 106 -1.36 -2.76 -5.77
CA VAL A 106 -0.32 -3.64 -6.33
C VAL A 106 0.99 -2.86 -6.43
N GLY A 107 0.96 -1.61 -6.90
CA GLY A 107 2.15 -0.75 -6.97
C GLY A 107 2.87 -0.63 -5.62
N VAL A 108 2.13 -0.37 -4.54
CA VAL A 108 2.70 -0.30 -3.19
C VAL A 108 3.27 -1.63 -2.73
N TYR A 109 2.57 -2.74 -2.98
CA TYR A 109 3.10 -4.06 -2.62
C TYR A 109 4.34 -4.44 -3.41
N GLU A 110 4.41 -4.14 -4.71
CA GLU A 110 5.60 -4.38 -5.54
C GLU A 110 6.80 -3.56 -5.05
N GLN A 111 6.60 -2.29 -4.69
CA GLN A 111 7.64 -1.47 -4.06
C GLN A 111 8.09 -2.07 -2.70
N ALA A 112 7.12 -2.48 -1.88
CA ALA A 112 7.41 -3.05 -0.57
C ALA A 112 8.23 -4.35 -0.66
N VAL A 113 7.92 -5.25 -1.61
CA VAL A 113 8.68 -6.50 -1.77
C VAL A 113 10.04 -6.29 -2.40
N GLN A 114 10.25 -5.21 -3.15
CA GLN A 114 11.59 -4.81 -3.59
C GLN A 114 12.43 -4.31 -2.42
N ALA A 115 11.82 -3.54 -1.50
CA ALA A 115 12.49 -3.04 -0.30
C ALA A 115 12.77 -4.14 0.74
N VAL A 116 11.81 -5.05 0.98
CA VAL A 116 11.89 -6.06 2.04
C VAL A 116 11.46 -7.46 1.53
N PRO A 117 12.20 -8.06 0.58
CA PRO A 117 11.78 -9.28 -0.12
C PRO A 117 11.65 -10.52 0.77
N HIS A 118 12.30 -10.52 1.94
CA HIS A 118 12.29 -11.67 2.85
C HIS A 118 11.30 -11.52 4.02
N CYS A 119 10.45 -10.49 4.03
CA CYS A 119 9.43 -10.33 5.07
C CYS A 119 8.23 -11.24 4.81
N THR A 120 8.09 -12.30 5.60
CA THR A 120 6.95 -13.24 5.50
C THR A 120 5.61 -12.52 5.66
N ASP A 121 5.46 -11.62 6.63
CA ASP A 121 4.19 -10.94 6.91
C ASP A 121 3.72 -10.05 5.75
N LEU A 122 4.66 -9.42 5.05
CA LEU A 122 4.38 -8.64 3.85
C LEU A 122 3.80 -9.52 2.74
N TRP A 123 4.41 -10.67 2.46
CA TRP A 123 3.91 -11.62 1.46
C TRP A 123 2.55 -12.22 1.84
N VAL A 124 2.33 -12.49 3.13
CA VAL A 124 1.03 -12.95 3.65
C VAL A 124 -0.07 -11.92 3.39
N SER A 125 0.23 -10.63 3.62
CA SER A 125 -0.70 -9.54 3.33
C SER A 125 -0.96 -9.41 1.82
N TYR A 126 0.10 -9.42 1.01
CA TYR A 126 -0.01 -9.25 -0.43
C TYR A 126 -0.77 -10.40 -1.11
N CYS A 127 -0.43 -11.65 -0.78
CA CYS A 127 -1.16 -12.81 -1.30
C CYS A 127 -2.63 -12.81 -0.83
N GLY A 128 -2.89 -12.37 0.41
CA GLY A 128 -4.26 -12.20 0.91
C GLY A 128 -5.05 -11.16 0.11
N PHE A 129 -4.43 -10.03 -0.22
CA PHE A 129 -5.04 -9.02 -1.10
C PHE A 129 -5.29 -9.59 -2.50
N ALA A 130 -4.30 -10.27 -3.10
CA ALA A 130 -4.43 -10.87 -4.43
C ALA A 130 -5.55 -11.90 -4.52
N MET A 131 -5.75 -12.72 -3.49
CA MET A 131 -6.88 -13.67 -3.40
C MET A 131 -8.25 -12.98 -3.46
N SER A 132 -8.35 -11.74 -2.96
CA SER A 132 -9.58 -10.96 -2.99
C SER A 132 -9.73 -10.07 -4.24
N ALA A 133 -8.62 -9.65 -4.84
CA ALA A 133 -8.59 -8.69 -5.92
C ALA A 133 -8.60 -9.34 -7.31
N TYR A 134 -7.94 -10.49 -7.47
CA TYR A 134 -7.82 -11.16 -8.76
C TYR A 134 -8.88 -12.25 -8.92
N GLU A 135 -9.57 -12.22 -10.07
CA GLU A 135 -10.49 -13.28 -10.47
C GLU A 135 -9.76 -14.50 -11.04
N ASP A 136 -8.61 -14.29 -11.70
CA ASP A 136 -7.81 -15.37 -12.29
C ASP A 136 -6.98 -16.10 -11.22
N PRO A 137 -7.29 -17.38 -10.93
CA PRO A 137 -6.53 -18.16 -9.97
C PRO A 137 -5.07 -18.39 -10.38
N ALA A 138 -4.73 -18.32 -11.67
CA ALA A 138 -3.35 -18.49 -12.14
C ALA A 138 -2.44 -17.34 -11.67
N LEU A 139 -2.94 -16.11 -11.68
CA LEU A 139 -2.20 -14.94 -11.18
C LEU A 139 -1.93 -15.08 -9.68
N VAL A 140 -2.93 -15.47 -8.90
CA VAL A 140 -2.78 -15.69 -7.45
C VAL A 140 -1.76 -16.80 -7.16
N ARG A 141 -1.79 -17.91 -7.91
CA ARG A 141 -0.78 -18.98 -7.79
C ARG A 141 0.63 -18.48 -8.08
N SER A 142 0.81 -17.74 -9.17
CA SER A 142 2.12 -17.22 -9.54
C SER A 142 2.71 -16.33 -8.43
N LEU A 143 1.86 -15.56 -7.74
CA LEU A 143 2.27 -14.72 -6.63
C LEU A 143 2.67 -15.55 -5.40
N PHE A 144 1.89 -16.58 -5.06
CA PHE A 144 2.25 -17.52 -4.00
C PHE A 144 3.58 -18.23 -4.31
N GLU A 145 3.78 -18.73 -5.53
CA GLU A 145 5.03 -19.36 -5.94
C GLU A 145 6.23 -18.40 -5.82
N ARG A 146 6.05 -17.14 -6.24
CA ARG A 146 7.07 -16.08 -6.08
C ARG A 146 7.41 -15.87 -4.61
N ALA A 147 6.40 -15.69 -3.75
CA ALA A 147 6.58 -15.54 -2.32
C ALA A 147 7.33 -16.74 -1.70
N MET A 148 6.89 -17.96 -2.04
CA MET A 148 7.47 -19.20 -1.55
C MET A 148 8.93 -19.39 -1.97
N SER A 149 9.33 -18.90 -3.14
CA SER A 149 10.73 -18.94 -3.57
C SER A 149 11.66 -18.09 -2.69
N LEU A 150 11.13 -17.02 -2.07
CA LEU A 150 11.89 -16.06 -1.28
C LEU A 150 11.82 -16.31 0.23
N VAL A 151 10.63 -16.62 0.75
CA VAL A 151 10.38 -16.80 2.20
C VAL A 151 10.03 -18.23 2.59
N GLY A 152 9.93 -19.17 1.65
CA GLY A 152 9.50 -20.54 1.94
C GLY A 152 10.40 -21.34 2.90
N LYS A 153 11.64 -20.87 3.11
CA LYS A 153 12.61 -21.47 4.05
C LYS A 153 12.58 -20.83 5.44
N ASP A 154 11.83 -19.73 5.62
CA ASP A 154 11.68 -19.07 6.91
C ASP A 154 10.91 -19.98 7.87
N TYR A 155 11.32 -20.03 9.12
CA TYR A 155 10.65 -20.77 10.17
C TYR A 155 9.19 -20.31 10.40
N LEU A 156 8.92 -19.03 10.15
CA LEU A 156 7.61 -18.38 10.31
C LEU A 156 6.74 -18.40 9.04
N CYS A 157 7.22 -19.00 7.94
CA CYS A 157 6.48 -19.08 6.67
C CYS A 157 5.16 -19.87 6.73
N TYR A 158 4.87 -20.53 7.87
CA TYR A 158 3.64 -21.28 8.07
C TYR A 158 2.37 -20.44 7.85
N HIS A 159 2.41 -19.13 8.11
CA HIS A 159 1.29 -18.23 7.84
C HIS A 159 1.00 -18.12 6.33
N LEU A 160 2.05 -18.09 5.51
CA LEU A 160 1.93 -18.03 4.05
C LEU A 160 1.42 -19.36 3.51
N TRP A 161 1.92 -20.48 4.05
CA TRP A 161 1.40 -21.80 3.70
C TRP A 161 -0.06 -22.01 4.10
N ASP A 162 -0.47 -21.59 5.29
CA ASP A 162 -1.86 -21.68 5.75
C ASP A 162 -2.80 -20.96 4.75
N LYS A 163 -2.40 -19.77 4.28
CA LYS A 163 -3.12 -19.03 3.23
C LYS A 163 -3.10 -19.76 1.88
N TYR A 164 -1.97 -20.34 1.47
CA TYR A 164 -1.90 -21.04 0.18
C TYR A 164 -2.79 -22.29 0.17
N ILE A 165 -2.84 -23.02 1.29
CA ILE A 165 -3.75 -24.15 1.48
C ILE A 165 -5.22 -23.71 1.44
N GLU A 166 -5.56 -22.60 2.11
CA GLU A 166 -6.91 -22.02 2.06
C GLU A 166 -7.32 -21.69 0.61
N PHE A 167 -6.43 -21.05 -0.13
CA PHE A 167 -6.61 -20.73 -1.54
C PHE A 167 -6.86 -21.99 -2.39
N GLU A 168 -5.99 -23.00 -2.37
CA GLU A 168 -6.19 -24.19 -3.22
C GLU A 168 -7.41 -25.03 -2.81
N ASN A 169 -7.78 -25.02 -1.53
CA ASN A 169 -9.03 -25.63 -1.08
C ASN A 169 -10.25 -24.92 -1.68
N SER A 170 -10.25 -23.58 -1.71
CA SER A 170 -11.33 -22.80 -2.36
C SER A 170 -11.45 -23.11 -3.86
N GLN A 171 -10.32 -23.36 -4.52
CA GLN A 171 -10.22 -23.71 -5.94
C GLN A 171 -10.51 -25.20 -6.22
N LYS A 172 -10.70 -26.02 -5.17
CA LYS A 172 -10.93 -27.47 -5.23
C LYS A 172 -9.82 -28.26 -5.97
N GLN A 173 -8.58 -27.76 -5.96
CA GLN A 173 -7.45 -28.37 -6.66
C GLN A 173 -6.66 -29.33 -5.75
N LEU A 174 -7.16 -30.55 -5.58
CA LEU A 174 -6.60 -31.54 -4.65
C LEU A 174 -5.16 -31.98 -5.01
N ILE A 175 -4.80 -32.00 -6.29
CA ILE A 175 -3.45 -32.40 -6.75
C ILE A 175 -2.41 -31.34 -6.36
N GLN A 176 -2.75 -30.06 -6.52
CA GLN A 176 -1.88 -28.96 -6.13
C GLN A 176 -1.72 -28.91 -4.61
N LEU A 177 -2.81 -29.14 -3.89
CA LEU A 177 -2.79 -29.23 -2.43
C LEU A 177 -1.83 -30.33 -1.93
N ALA A 178 -1.86 -31.51 -2.54
CA ALA A 178 -0.92 -32.58 -2.20
C ALA A 178 0.55 -32.17 -2.44
N THR A 179 0.81 -31.47 -3.54
CA THR A 179 2.15 -30.95 -3.88
C THR A 179 2.63 -29.91 -2.87
N ILE A 180 1.74 -29.01 -2.45
CA ILE A 180 1.98 -28.01 -1.40
C ILE A 180 2.36 -28.70 -0.08
N TYR A 181 1.60 -29.70 0.35
CA TYR A 181 1.91 -30.44 1.57
C TYR A 181 3.27 -31.16 1.49
N ILE A 182 3.57 -31.83 0.37
CA ILE A 182 4.88 -32.46 0.16
C ILE A 182 6.00 -31.43 0.24
N ASN A 183 5.84 -30.26 -0.37
CA ASN A 183 6.86 -29.21 -0.37
C ASN A 183 7.04 -28.59 1.03
N MET A 184 5.97 -28.41 1.79
CA MET A 184 6.03 -27.93 3.17
C MET A 184 6.78 -28.92 4.07
N LEU A 185 6.58 -30.23 3.91
CA LEU A 185 7.29 -31.24 4.69
C LEU A 185 8.81 -31.26 4.46
N LYS A 186 9.30 -30.67 3.36
CA LYS A 186 10.74 -30.56 3.07
C LYS A 186 11.46 -29.56 3.97
N PHE A 187 10.75 -28.58 4.53
CA PHE A 187 11.33 -27.52 5.36
C PHE A 187 10.65 -27.47 6.73
N PRO A 188 11.37 -27.70 7.84
CA PRO A 188 10.78 -27.67 9.17
C PRO A 188 10.25 -26.27 9.53
N THR A 189 8.93 -26.13 9.61
CA THR A 189 8.26 -24.90 10.09
C THR A 189 7.81 -25.05 11.54
N LYS A 190 7.50 -23.94 12.22
CA LYS A 190 6.99 -23.94 13.61
C LYS A 190 5.78 -24.87 13.82
N LYS A 191 4.92 -24.98 12.83
CA LYS A 191 3.68 -25.78 12.88
C LYS A 191 3.80 -27.15 12.21
N LEU A 192 5.00 -27.62 11.84
CA LEU A 192 5.20 -28.88 11.11
C LEU A 192 4.39 -30.07 11.66
N HIS A 193 4.37 -30.23 12.99
CA HIS A 193 3.62 -31.28 13.69
C HIS A 193 2.11 -31.28 13.39
N LYS A 194 1.49 -30.10 13.17
CA LYS A 194 0.05 -29.99 12.85
C LYS A 194 -0.27 -30.49 11.45
N TYR A 195 0.65 -30.30 10.52
CA TYR A 195 0.45 -30.73 9.13
C TYR A 195 0.66 -32.23 8.98
N TYR A 196 1.61 -32.81 9.73
CA TYR A 196 1.81 -34.25 9.74
C TYR A 196 0.56 -35.02 10.20
N GLY A 197 -0.21 -34.48 11.14
CA GLY A 197 -1.47 -35.10 11.59
C GLY A 197 -2.67 -34.93 10.65
N ARG A 198 -2.50 -34.25 9.49
CA ARG A 198 -3.54 -34.12 8.45
C ARG A 198 -3.34 -35.08 7.27
N PHE A 199 -2.22 -35.79 7.24
CA PHE A 199 -2.03 -36.99 6.42
C PHE A 199 -2.67 -38.19 7.10
#